data_AF-A0A7J9PVU4-F1
#
_entry.id   AF-A0A7J9PVU4-F1
#
_cell.length_a   1.000
_cell.length_b   1.000
_cell.length_c   1.000
_cell.angle_alpha   90.00
_cell.angle_beta   90.00
_cell.angle_gamma   90.00
#
_symmetry.space_group_name_H-M   'P 1'
#
loop_
_entity.id
_entity.type
_entity.pdbx_description
1 polymer ?
#
loop_
_entity_poly.entity_id
_entity_poly.type
_entity_poly.pdbx_seq_one_letter_code
_entity_poly.pdbx_strand_id
1 'polypeptide(L)'
;MKKLNLTMEDVLKKVASGKITVEDAKKELGILTIERIENAALDIHRKYRRGIPEVVFGEGKETKDIVKIIRVLVERNGYALVTRMDNYSKIK
;
A
#
# COMPACT_ATOMS: atom_id res chain seq x y z
N MET A 1 15.88 7.11 5.25
CA MET A 1 15.11 7.03 6.52
C MET A 1 15.11 5.58 7.00
N LYS A 2 15.29 5.34 8.30
CA LYS A 2 15.43 4.00 8.91
C LYS A 2 14.25 3.11 8.49
N LYS A 3 14.53 1.93 7.90
CA LYS A 3 13.55 0.83 7.89
C LYS A 3 13.11 0.62 9.34
N LEU A 4 11.80 0.70 9.62
CA LEU A 4 11.30 0.10 10.85
C LEU A 4 11.63 -1.38 10.73
N ASN A 5 12.55 -1.89 11.55
CA ASN A 5 12.82 -3.32 11.70
C ASN A 5 11.70 -3.97 12.52
N LEU A 6 10.45 -3.74 12.14
CA LEU A 6 9.30 -4.43 12.71
C LEU A 6 8.86 -5.47 11.69
N THR A 7 8.96 -6.73 12.05
CA THR A 7 8.50 -7.86 11.24
C THR A 7 7.17 -8.37 11.77
N MET A 8 6.47 -9.16 10.95
CA MET A 8 5.26 -9.86 11.41
C MET A 8 5.56 -10.75 12.64
N GLU A 9 6.74 -11.39 12.66
CA GLU A 9 7.18 -12.20 13.80
C GLU A 9 7.30 -11.37 15.08
N ASP A 10 7.84 -10.16 15.00
CA ASP A 10 7.94 -9.26 16.15
C ASP A 10 6.56 -8.90 16.72
N VAL A 11 5.59 -8.62 15.85
CA VAL A 11 4.21 -8.32 16.28
C VAL A 11 3.56 -9.54 16.93
N LEU A 12 3.72 -10.73 16.34
CA LEU A 12 3.17 -11.97 16.88
C LEU A 12 3.77 -12.33 18.25
N LYS A 13 5.09 -12.11 18.44
CA LYS A 13 5.74 -12.30 19.75
C LYS A 13 5.18 -11.36 20.81
N LYS A 14 4.90 -10.09 20.48
CA LYS A 14 4.28 -9.15 21.43
C LYS A 14 2.89 -9.63 21.87
N VAL A 15 2.08 -10.13 20.93
CA VAL A 15 0.75 -10.71 21.24
C VAL A 15 0.90 -11.94 22.13
N ALA A 16 1.78 -12.88 21.76
CA ALA A 16 2.01 -14.11 22.53
C ALA A 16 2.48 -13.84 23.96
N SER A 17 3.25 -12.76 24.17
CA SER A 17 3.68 -12.31 25.50
C SER A 17 2.65 -11.47 26.26
N GLY A 18 1.48 -11.18 25.68
CA GLY A 18 0.45 -10.33 26.28
C GLY A 18 0.79 -8.83 26.34
N LYS A 19 1.84 -8.37 25.64
CA LYS A 19 2.27 -6.96 25.63
C LYS A 19 1.34 -6.04 24.86
N ILE A 20 0.66 -6.58 23.84
CA ILE A 20 -0.32 -5.86 23.02
C ILE A 20 -1.54 -6.74 22.83
N THR A 21 -2.70 -6.10 22.61
CA THR A 21 -3.91 -6.83 22.24
C THR A 21 -3.84 -7.30 20.79
N VAL A 22 -4.67 -8.27 20.42
CA VAL A 22 -4.87 -8.66 19.02
C VAL A 22 -5.31 -7.46 18.17
N GLU A 23 -6.09 -6.55 18.73
CA GLU A 23 -6.57 -5.37 18.02
C GLU A 23 -5.43 -4.37 17.74
N ASP A 24 -4.49 -4.20 18.66
CA ASP A 24 -3.30 -3.39 18.43
C ASP A 24 -2.34 -4.04 17.44
N ALA A 25 -2.21 -5.37 17.49
CA ALA A 25 -1.43 -6.12 16.51
C ALA A 25 -1.97 -5.94 15.09
N LYS A 26 -3.29 -5.92 14.88
CA LYS A 26 -3.88 -5.62 13.56
C LYS A 26 -3.44 -4.26 13.03
N LYS A 27 -3.38 -3.24 13.90
CA LYS A 27 -2.92 -1.89 13.52
C LYS A 27 -1.43 -1.91 13.14
N GLU A 28 -0.58 -2.54 13.95
CA GLU A 28 0.86 -2.66 13.66
C GLU A 28 1.11 -3.43 12.35
N LEU A 29 0.44 -4.56 12.14
CA LEU A 29 0.56 -5.35 10.90
C LEU A 29 0.04 -4.59 9.69
N GLY A 30 -1.02 -3.78 9.84
CA GLY A 30 -1.52 -2.92 8.77
C GLY A 30 -0.45 -1.97 8.22
N ILE A 31 0.42 -1.43 9.08
CA ILE A 31 1.50 -0.53 8.67
C ILE A 31 2.56 -1.27 7.83
N LEU A 32 2.83 -2.55 8.12
CA LEU A 32 3.80 -3.35 7.37
C LEU A 32 3.39 -3.58 5.91
N THR A 33 2.11 -3.38 5.60
CA THR A 33 1.58 -3.52 4.24
C THR A 33 1.66 -2.25 3.41
N ILE A 34 2.22 -1.16 3.98
CA ILE A 34 2.39 0.09 3.27
C ILE A 34 3.75 0.10 2.57
N GLU A 35 3.71 0.11 1.25
CA GLU A 35 4.87 0.33 0.40
C GLU A 35 5.01 1.82 0.08
N ARG A 36 6.13 2.43 0.47
CA ARG A 36 6.40 3.85 0.19
C ARG A 36 7.26 4.00 -1.05
N ILE A 37 6.77 4.78 -2.01
CA ILE A 37 7.54 5.28 -3.14
C ILE A 37 7.72 6.80 -3.00
N GLU A 38 8.52 7.41 -3.87
CA GLU A 38 8.88 8.85 -3.78
C GLU A 38 7.67 9.77 -3.57
N ASN A 39 6.57 9.51 -4.28
CA ASN A 39 5.42 10.40 -4.38
C ASN A 39 4.11 9.78 -3.83
N ALA A 40 4.16 8.59 -3.23
CA ALA A 40 2.97 7.91 -2.71
C ALA A 40 3.29 6.88 -1.62
N ALA A 41 2.30 6.61 -0.77
CA ALA A 41 2.28 5.47 0.14
C ALA A 41 1.15 4.55 -0.31
N LEU A 42 1.47 3.30 -0.65
CA LEU A 42 0.58 2.35 -1.29
C LEU A 42 0.23 1.23 -0.31
N ASP A 43 -1.06 1.03 -0.09
CA ASP A 43 -1.57 -0.08 0.70
C ASP A 43 -1.71 -1.34 -0.16
N ILE A 44 -0.61 -2.07 -0.33
CA ILE A 44 -0.56 -3.22 -1.26
C ILE A 44 -1.44 -4.39 -0.81
N HIS A 45 -1.80 -4.47 0.48
CA HIS A 45 -2.70 -5.50 1.00
C HIS A 45 -4.14 -5.02 1.20
N ARG A 46 -4.50 -3.83 0.70
CA ARG A 46 -5.87 -3.31 0.80
C ARG A 46 -6.90 -4.32 0.32
N LYS A 47 -6.60 -5.03 -0.78
CA LYS A 47 -7.47 -6.09 -1.34
C LYS A 47 -7.82 -7.16 -0.31
N TYR A 48 -6.85 -7.62 0.48
CA TYR A 48 -7.08 -8.65 1.48
C TYR A 48 -7.86 -8.13 2.69
N ARG A 49 -7.68 -6.85 3.05
CA ARG A 49 -8.40 -6.24 4.19
C ARG A 49 -9.80 -5.74 3.85
N ARG A 50 -10.04 -5.36 2.59
CA ARG A 50 -11.24 -4.62 2.15
C ARG A 50 -11.96 -5.19 0.94
N GLY A 51 -11.45 -6.25 0.33
CA GLY A 51 -12.01 -6.87 -0.89
C GLY A 51 -11.69 -6.12 -2.18
N ILE A 52 -11.19 -4.87 -2.11
CA ILE A 52 -10.84 -4.03 -3.26
C ILE A 52 -9.36 -3.61 -3.19
N PRO A 53 -8.64 -3.60 -4.31
CA PRO A 53 -7.25 -3.13 -4.34
C PRO A 53 -7.17 -1.62 -4.10
N GLU A 54 -5.96 -1.13 -3.94
CA GLU A 54 -5.70 0.31 -3.94
C GLU A 54 -6.09 0.92 -5.31
N VAL A 55 -6.78 2.07 -5.26
CA VAL A 55 -7.24 2.80 -6.45
C VAL A 55 -6.57 4.17 -6.44
N VAL A 56 -5.91 4.51 -7.55
CA VAL A 56 -5.23 5.79 -7.69
C VAL A 56 -6.24 6.88 -8.03
N PHE A 57 -6.26 7.95 -7.26
CA PHE A 57 -6.97 9.17 -7.61
C PHE A 57 -6.09 10.03 -8.51
N GLY A 58 -6.51 10.23 -9.76
CA GLY A 58 -5.72 10.86 -10.82
C GLY A 58 -5.87 12.37 -10.93
N GLU A 59 -6.98 12.94 -10.48
CA GLU A 59 -7.31 14.36 -10.71
C GLU A 59 -6.23 15.26 -10.08
N GLY A 60 -5.69 16.19 -10.87
CA GLY A 60 -4.62 17.09 -10.42
C GLY A 60 -3.25 16.42 -10.21
N LYS A 61 -3.06 15.15 -10.60
CA LYS A 61 -1.74 14.50 -10.63
C LYS A 61 -1.13 14.51 -12.03
N GLU A 62 0.19 14.70 -12.08
CA GLU A 62 0.96 14.54 -13.32
C GLU A 62 0.93 13.07 -13.79
N THR A 63 0.77 12.85 -15.10
CA THR A 63 0.71 11.50 -15.68
C THR A 63 1.94 10.66 -15.31
N LYS A 64 3.14 11.26 -15.26
CA LYS A 64 4.38 10.56 -14.86
C LYS A 64 4.31 10.01 -13.43
N ASP A 65 3.63 10.71 -12.53
CA ASP A 65 3.49 10.31 -11.12
C ASP A 65 2.50 9.16 -10.99
N ILE A 66 1.40 9.22 -11.75
CA ILE A 66 0.44 8.11 -11.87
C ILE A 66 1.14 6.87 -12.43
N VAL A 67 1.95 7.01 -13.49
CA VAL A 67 2.71 5.89 -14.11
C VAL A 67 3.62 5.20 -13.09
N LYS A 68 4.32 5.97 -12.24
CA LYS A 68 5.15 5.39 -11.16
C LYS A 68 4.31 4.56 -10.18
N ILE A 69 3.16 5.09 -9.76
CA ILE A 69 2.27 4.41 -8.81
C ILE A 69 1.71 3.12 -9.42
N ILE A 70 1.16 3.18 -10.65
CA ILE A 70 0.51 2.02 -11.26
C ILE A 70 1.50 0.89 -11.57
N ARG A 71 2.77 1.19 -11.88
CA ARG A 71 3.78 0.15 -12.11
C ARG A 71 3.96 -0.74 -10.88
N VAL A 72 4.05 -0.14 -9.70
CA VAL A 72 4.14 -0.88 -8.43
C VAL A 72 2.86 -1.66 -8.17
N LEU A 73 1.69 -1.05 -8.36
CA LEU A 73 0.41 -1.73 -8.16
C LEU A 73 0.21 -2.91 -9.11
N VAL A 74 0.62 -2.79 -10.38
CA VAL A 74 0.57 -3.88 -11.37
C VAL A 74 1.55 -5.00 -11.01
N GLU A 75 2.77 -4.67 -10.60
CA GLU A 75 3.75 -5.68 -10.15
C GLU A 75 3.22 -6.50 -8.97
N ARG A 76 2.51 -5.85 -8.03
CA ARG A 76 1.98 -6.50 -6.82
C ARG A 76 0.65 -7.24 -7.06
N ASN A 77 -0.26 -6.66 -7.83
CA ASN A 77 -1.65 -7.12 -7.94
C ASN A 77 -2.01 -7.72 -9.31
N GLY A 78 -1.14 -7.59 -10.32
CA GLY A 78 -1.40 -7.94 -11.73
C GLY A 78 -2.19 -6.89 -12.52
N TYR A 79 -2.77 -5.89 -11.84
CA TYR A 79 -3.51 -4.79 -12.45
C TYR A 79 -3.52 -3.55 -11.53
N ALA A 80 -3.87 -2.39 -12.08
CA ALA A 80 -4.08 -1.17 -11.33
C ALA A 80 -5.35 -0.45 -11.82
N LEU A 81 -6.00 0.28 -10.93
CA LEU A 81 -7.17 1.11 -11.23
C LEU A 81 -6.82 2.56 -10.96
N VAL A 82 -7.18 3.44 -11.90
CA VAL A 82 -7.03 4.89 -11.77
C VAL A 82 -8.38 5.53 -12.03
N THR A 83 -8.76 6.50 -11.21
CA THR A 83 -10.00 7.28 -11.34
C THR A 83 -9.70 8.73 -11.66
N ARG A 84 -10.61 9.40 -12.38
CA ARG A 84 -10.54 10.84 -12.69
C ARG A 84 -9.19 11.24 -13.31
N MET A 85 -8.84 10.61 -14.43
CA MET A 85 -7.69 11.07 -15.20
C MET A 85 -8.12 12.17 -16.17
N ASP A 86 -7.49 13.33 -16.04
CA ASP A 86 -7.79 14.51 -16.87
C ASP A 86 -7.21 14.37 -18.29
N ASN A 87 -6.05 13.70 -18.41
CA ASN A 87 -5.38 13.49 -19.69
C ASN A 87 -4.74 12.10 -19.71
N TYR A 88 -5.05 11.30 -20.74
CA TYR A 88 -4.52 9.95 -20.89
C TYR A 88 -3.95 9.73 -22.27
N SER A 89 -2.77 9.11 -22.30
CA SER A 89 -2.15 8.56 -23.50
C SER A 89 -1.92 7.07 -23.29
N LYS A 90 -1.69 6.32 -24.36
CA LYS A 90 -1.38 4.90 -24.27
C LYS A 90 -0.07 4.74 -23.49
N ILE A 91 -0.17 4.30 -22.24
CA ILE A 91 0.99 4.04 -21.39
C ILE A 91 1.65 2.75 -21.91
N LYS A 92 2.91 2.85 -22.35
CA LYS A 92 3.71 1.71 -22.83
C LYS A 92 4.28 0.88 -21.69
#